data_AF-A0A9D5IDH3-F1
#
_entry.id   AF-A0A9D5IDH3-F1
#
_cell.length_a   1.000
_cell.length_b   1.000
_cell.length_c   1.000
_cell.angle_alpha   90.00
_cell.angle_beta   90.00
_cell.angle_gamma   90.00
#
_symmetry.space_group_name_H-M   'P 1'
#
loop_
_entity.id
_entity.type
_entity.pdbx_description
1 polymer ?
#
loop_
_entity_poly.entity_id
_entity_poly.type
_entity_poly.pdbx_seq_one_letter_code
_entity_poly.pdbx_strand_id
1 'polypeptide(L)'
;MCALAAVPLAAAPPARLTADVPFAFEVQGRVMPAGHYNFNLTGLAGVVSISHENGEKVLALLSRTGVENQKPELVFVRHGGRTKLTGIRTRPVDTVVKPEFR
;
A
#
# COMPACT_ATOMS: atom_id res chain seq x y z
N MET A 1 -20.07 24.84 -35.78
CA MET A 1 -18.83 24.14 -35.37
C MET A 1 -18.89 23.94 -33.86
N CYS A 2 -19.13 22.71 -33.39
CA CYS A 2 -19.17 22.41 -31.96
C CYS A 2 -17.75 22.06 -31.49
N ALA A 3 -17.20 22.87 -30.58
CA ALA A 3 -15.91 22.58 -29.95
C ALA A 3 -16.09 21.44 -28.93
N LEU A 4 -15.45 20.30 -29.19
CA LEU A 4 -15.28 19.25 -28.18
C LEU A 4 -14.27 19.74 -27.15
N ALA A 5 -14.76 20.15 -25.98
CA ALA A 5 -13.90 20.41 -24.84
C ALA A 5 -13.31 19.07 -24.35
N ALA A 6 -12.00 18.90 -24.50
CA ALA A 6 -11.29 17.76 -23.95
C ALA A 6 -11.30 17.87 -22.42
N VAL A 7 -11.99 16.96 -21.75
CA VAL A 7 -11.93 16.84 -20.29
C VAL A 7 -10.56 16.26 -19.94
N PRO A 8 -9.69 16.97 -19.20
CA PRO A 8 -8.43 16.39 -18.76
C PRO A 8 -8.76 15.25 -17.80
N LEU A 9 -8.38 14.03 -18.19
CA LEU A 9 -8.44 12.86 -17.32
C LEU A 9 -7.39 13.06 -16.22
N ALA A 10 -7.79 13.65 -15.10
CA ALA A 10 -6.93 13.80 -13.94
C ALA A 10 -6.55 12.40 -13.43
N ALA A 11 -5.30 11.97 -13.70
CA ALA A 11 -4.76 10.77 -13.11
C ALA A 11 -4.77 10.93 -11.59
N ALA A 12 -5.48 10.05 -10.88
CA ALA A 12 -5.51 10.06 -9.43
C ALA A 12 -4.05 10.02 -8.90
N PRO A 13 -3.69 10.89 -7.93
CA PRO A 13 -2.33 10.92 -7.42
C PRO A 13 -1.97 9.56 -6.82
N PRO A 14 -0.74 9.05 -7.05
CA PRO A 14 -0.32 7.77 -6.52
C PRO A 14 -0.40 7.80 -5.00
N ALA A 15 -1.12 6.83 -4.43
CA ALA A 15 -1.34 6.76 -3.00
C ALA A 15 0.01 6.46 -2.31
N ARG A 16 0.44 7.39 -1.45
CA ARG A 16 1.68 7.25 -0.66
C ARG A 16 1.32 6.80 0.75
N LEU A 17 2.00 5.77 1.23
CA LEU A 17 1.91 5.26 2.58
C LEU A 17 3.30 5.35 3.24
N THR A 18 3.35 5.75 4.50
CA THR A 18 4.57 5.73 5.31
C THR A 18 4.38 4.82 6.51
N ALA A 19 5.43 4.12 6.91
CA ALA A 19 5.38 3.24 8.09
C ALA A 19 6.77 3.07 8.73
N ASP A 20 6.78 3.06 10.05
CA ASP A 20 7.92 2.62 10.86
C ASP A 20 7.79 1.11 11.11
N VAL A 21 8.75 0.33 10.61
CA VAL A 21 8.73 -1.13 10.72
C VAL A 21 9.81 -1.56 11.73
N PRO A 22 9.45 -2.07 12.92
CA PRO A 22 10.40 -2.33 14.00
C PRO A 22 11.17 -3.66 13.86
N PHE A 23 11.06 -4.33 12.71
CA PHE A 23 11.70 -5.62 12.44
C PHE A 23 12.16 -5.70 10.98
N ALA A 24 13.17 -6.53 10.72
CA ALA A 24 13.54 -6.87 9.35
C ALA A 24 12.45 -7.72 8.69
N PHE A 25 12.21 -7.49 7.40
CA PHE A 25 11.23 -8.23 6.61
C PHE A 25 11.75 -8.56 5.23
N GLU A 26 11.16 -9.54 4.57
CA GLU A 26 11.50 -9.92 3.21
C GLU A 26 10.40 -9.47 2.24
N VAL A 27 10.80 -8.95 1.09
CA VAL A 27 9.91 -8.60 -0.02
C VAL A 27 10.57 -9.02 -1.34
N GLN A 28 9.86 -9.80 -2.16
CA GLN A 28 10.39 -10.35 -3.42
C GLN A 28 11.80 -10.98 -3.30
N GLY A 29 12.05 -11.71 -2.21
CA GLY A 29 13.36 -12.36 -1.96
C GLY A 29 14.46 -11.44 -1.40
N ARG A 30 14.21 -10.14 -1.27
CA ARG A 30 15.14 -9.18 -0.65
C ARG A 30 14.80 -8.96 0.81
N VAL A 31 15.80 -9.01 1.68
CA VAL A 31 15.65 -8.66 3.11
C VAL A 31 15.85 -7.16 3.26
N MET A 32 14.88 -6.51 3.88
CA MET A 32 14.83 -5.09 4.20
C MET A 32 15.01 -4.93 5.72
N PRO A 33 15.84 -3.99 6.21
CA PRO A 33 16.09 -3.80 7.64
C PRO A 33 14.88 -3.23 8.38
N ALA A 34 14.92 -3.20 9.71
CA ALA A 34 13.99 -2.37 10.49
C ALA A 34 14.28 -0.89 10.21
N GLY A 35 13.24 -0.05 10.21
CA GLY A 35 13.40 1.40 10.03
C GLY A 35 12.18 2.07 9.41
N HIS A 36 12.38 3.30 8.95
CA HIS A 36 11.33 4.11 8.34
C HIS A 36 11.21 3.86 6.83
N TYR A 37 9.97 3.64 6.37
CA TYR A 37 9.69 3.30 4.97
C TYR A 37 8.62 4.18 4.33
N ASN A 38 8.86 4.52 3.05
CA ASN A 38 7.91 5.11 2.14
C ASN A 38 7.46 4.07 1.09
N PHE A 39 6.16 3.84 1.01
CA PHE A 39 5.50 2.96 0.05
C PHE A 39 4.72 3.82 -0.95
N ASN A 40 5.18 3.86 -2.19
CA ASN A 40 4.52 4.57 -3.27
C ASN A 40 3.75 3.56 -4.13
N LEU A 41 2.42 3.57 -3.99
CA LEU A 41 1.51 2.76 -4.79
C LEU A 41 1.46 3.36 -6.18
N THR A 42 2.15 2.74 -7.13
CA THR A 42 2.07 3.17 -8.52
C THR A 42 0.66 2.88 -9.06
N GLY A 43 0.19 3.66 -10.04
CA GLY A 43 -1.10 3.41 -10.70
C GLY A 43 -1.18 2.06 -11.43
N LEU A 44 -0.06 1.34 -11.54
CA LEU A 44 0.01 -0.03 -12.04
C LEU A 44 -0.43 -0.99 -10.93
N ALA A 45 -1.47 -1.79 -11.22
CA ALA A 45 -2.10 -2.69 -10.27
C ALA A 45 -1.07 -3.59 -9.57
N GLY A 46 -0.92 -3.39 -8.25
CA GLY A 46 -0.07 -4.21 -7.38
C GLY A 46 1.41 -3.83 -7.34
N VAL A 47 1.89 -2.90 -8.18
CA VAL A 47 3.30 -2.47 -8.16
C VAL A 47 3.51 -1.36 -7.15
N VAL A 48 4.42 -1.60 -6.20
CA VAL A 48 4.72 -0.69 -5.09
C VAL A 48 6.21 -0.40 -5.08
N SER A 49 6.57 0.88 -5.10
CA SER A 49 7.94 1.31 -4.83
C SER A 49 8.12 1.50 -3.34
N ILE A 50 9.06 0.77 -2.76
CA ILE A 50 9.38 0.78 -1.33
C ILE A 50 10.74 1.46 -1.19
N SER A 51 10.81 2.52 -0.39
CA SER A 51 12.03 3.27 -0.11
C SER A 51 12.28 3.30 1.39
N HIS A 52 13.48 2.90 1.79
CA HIS A 52 13.96 3.02 3.16
C HIS A 52 14.64 4.37 3.39
N GLU A 53 14.70 4.82 4.64
CA GLU A 53 15.35 6.09 5.02
C GLU A 53 16.85 6.16 4.69
N ASN A 54 17.54 5.01 4.66
CA ASN A 54 18.95 4.96 4.26
C ASN A 54 19.19 5.11 2.74
N GLY A 55 18.12 5.31 1.95
CA GLY A 55 18.19 5.44 0.49
C GLY A 55 18.01 4.14 -0.29
N GLU A 56 17.89 2.98 0.38
CA GLU A 56 17.59 1.70 -0.27
C GLU A 56 16.19 1.69 -0.88
N LYS A 57 16.07 1.19 -2.12
CA LYS A 57 14.80 1.14 -2.85
C LYS A 57 14.58 -0.23 -3.49
N VAL A 58 13.31 -0.67 -3.50
CA VAL A 58 12.89 -1.90 -4.17
C VAL A 58 11.51 -1.72 -4.79
N LEU A 59 11.31 -2.30 -5.98
CA LEU A 59 10.00 -2.44 -6.59
C LEU A 59 9.43 -3.80 -6.22
N ALA A 60 8.23 -3.79 -5.65
CA ALA A 60 7.53 -4.97 -5.15
C ALA A 60 6.21 -5.15 -5.88
N LEU A 61 5.92 -6.36 -6.37
CA LEU A 61 4.56 -6.76 -6.71
C LEU A 61 3.89 -7.30 -5.44
N LEU A 62 2.88 -6.57 -4.95
CA LEU A 62 2.17 -6.88 -3.72
C LEU A 62 0.68 -7.10 -4.02
N SER A 63 0.08 -8.05 -3.30
CA SER A 63 -1.38 -8.20 -3.33
C SER A 63 -2.03 -6.96 -2.74
N ARG A 64 -2.89 -6.28 -3.50
CA ARG A 64 -3.65 -5.13 -3.03
C ARG A 64 -5.12 -5.52 -2.91
N THR A 65 -5.68 -5.38 -1.71
CA THR A 65 -7.08 -5.72 -1.45
C THR A 65 -7.79 -4.57 -0.76
N GLY A 66 -9.05 -4.33 -1.14
CA GLY A 66 -9.94 -3.34 -0.54
C GLY A 66 -10.30 -2.17 -1.47
N VAL A 67 -11.12 -1.25 -0.95
CA VAL A 67 -11.76 -0.18 -1.73
C VAL A 67 -10.86 1.06 -1.76
N GLU A 68 -10.90 1.80 -2.86
CA GLU A 68 -10.26 3.11 -3.01
C GLU A 68 -10.84 4.10 -1.97
N ASN A 69 -10.02 4.98 -1.39
CA ASN A 69 -10.35 5.93 -0.30
C ASN A 69 -10.37 5.40 1.15
N GLN A 70 -9.69 4.29 1.43
CA GLN A 70 -9.57 3.73 2.78
C GLN A 70 -8.14 3.75 3.30
N LYS A 71 -7.95 3.76 4.62
CA LYS A 71 -6.62 3.76 5.25
C LYS A 71 -5.89 2.46 4.88
N PRO A 72 -4.73 2.53 4.21
CA PRO A 72 -3.97 1.35 3.86
C PRO A 72 -3.19 0.81 5.06
N GLU A 73 -3.14 -0.51 5.17
CA GLU A 73 -2.39 -1.29 6.15
C GLU A 73 -1.40 -2.21 5.42
N LEU A 74 -0.18 -2.31 5.95
CA LEU A 74 0.80 -3.30 5.48
C LEU A 74 0.49 -4.67 6.08
N VAL A 75 0.53 -5.70 5.25
CA VAL A 75 0.29 -7.08 5.69
C VAL A 75 1.60 -7.85 5.68
N PHE A 76 2.01 -8.27 6.88
CA PHE A 76 3.18 -9.11 7.09
C PHE A 76 2.75 -10.52 7.52
N VAL A 77 3.37 -11.53 6.93
CA VAL A 77 3.19 -12.94 7.31
C VAL A 77 4.48 -13.49 7.87
N ARG A 78 4.42 -14.17 9.01
CA ARG A 78 5.58 -14.81 9.63
C ARG A 78 5.53 -16.32 9.40
N HIS A 79 6.59 -16.88 8.81
CA HIS A 79 6.73 -18.31 8.58
C HIS A 79 8.21 -18.72 8.67
N GLY A 80 8.51 -19.78 9.43
CA GLY A 80 9.88 -20.31 9.56
C GLY A 80 10.90 -19.28 10.06
N GLY A 81 10.52 -18.43 11.03
CA GLY A 81 11.38 -17.38 11.58
C GLY A 81 11.53 -16.12 10.70
N ARG A 82 11.03 -16.15 9.45
CA ARG A 82 11.10 -15.02 8.51
C ARG A 82 9.77 -14.27 8.48
N THR A 83 9.85 -12.95 8.45
CA THR A 83 8.67 -12.07 8.25
C THR A 83 8.67 -11.61 6.80
N LYS A 84 7.58 -11.80 6.06
CA LYS A 84 7.44 -11.42 4.65
C LYS A 84 6.36 -10.37 4.49
N LEU A 85 6.63 -9.31 3.72
CA LEU A 85 5.60 -8.38 3.26
C LEU A 85 4.84 -9.03 2.09
N THR A 86 3.55 -9.29 2.28
CA THR A 86 2.73 -10.04 1.30
C THR A 86 1.69 -9.17 0.61
N GLY A 87 1.32 -8.03 1.20
CA GLY A 87 0.26 -7.21 0.64
C GLY A 87 0.04 -5.89 1.34
N ILE A 88 -0.86 -5.13 0.73
CA ILE A 88 -1.44 -3.90 1.27
C ILE A 88 -2.95 -4.10 1.28
N ARG A 89 -3.55 -3.98 2.47
CA ARG A 89 -5.00 -4.08 2.65
C ARG A 89 -5.55 -2.70 2.97
N THR A 90 -6.68 -2.33 2.38
CA THR A 90 -7.46 -1.21 2.89
C THR A 90 -8.62 -1.75 3.73
N ARG A 91 -8.82 -1.19 4.93
CA ARG A 91 -9.99 -1.49 5.76
C ARG A 91 -11.04 -0.42 5.58
N PRO A 92 -12.34 -0.78 5.52
CA PRO A 92 -13.41 0.18 5.75
C PRO A 92 -13.10 0.88 7.07
N VAL A 93 -13.01 2.21 7.04
CA VAL A 93 -13.09 2.99 8.28
C VAL A 93 -14.45 2.64 8.83
N ASP A 94 -14.49 1.91 9.96
CA ASP A 94 -15.72 1.35 10.52
C ASP A 94 -16.84 2.37 10.42
N THR A 95 -17.76 2.13 9.49
CA THR A 95 -19.07 2.76 9.58
C THR A 95 -19.65 2.08 10.81
N VAL A 96 -19.74 2.80 11.92
CA VAL A 96 -20.36 2.33 13.16
C VAL A 96 -21.74 1.80 12.77
N VAL A 97 -21.85 0.48 12.59
CA VAL A 97 -23.14 -0.17 12.38
C VAL A 97 -23.77 -0.14 13.75
N LYS A 98 -24.56 0.90 14.01
CA LYS A 98 -25.40 0.98 15.18
C LYS A 98 -26.28 -0.29 15.16
N PRO A 99 -26.19 -1.19 16.15
CA PRO A 99 -27.02 -2.38 16.15
C PRO A 99 -28.49 -1.93 16.25
N GLU A 100 -29.26 -2.14 15.19
CA GLU A 100 -30.71 -2.12 15.28
C GLU A 100 -31.12 -3.40 16.01
N PHE A 101 -31.35 -3.28 17.31
CA PHE A 101 -32.13 -4.26 18.04
C PHE A 101 -33.58 -4.12 17.55
N ARG A 102 -34.07 -5.15 16.84
CA ARG A 102 -35.51 -5.37 16.62
C ARG A 102 -36.04 -6.34 17.66
#